data_AF-A0A7Y7P0K7-F1
#
_entry.id   AF-A0A7Y7P0K7-F1
#
_cell.length_a   1.000
_cell.length_b   1.000
_cell.length_c   1.000
_cell.angle_alpha   90.00
_cell.angle_beta   90.00
_cell.angle_gamma   90.00
#
_symmetry.space_group_name_H-M   'P 1'
#
loop_
_entity.id
_entity.type
_entity.pdbx_description
1 polymer ?
#
loop_
_entity_poly.entity_id
_entity_poly.type
_entity_poly.pdbx_seq_one_letter_code
_entity_poly.pdbx_strand_id
1 'polypeptide(L)'
;MKKKIPLGIRKILDEVSSKAKELISIELNKGIIITLKDRDLESDYFFCILGINPHNAGKITYQIEYKPYNEETLSVKKINATLLGMKSELENWLKLLEESNKESLLFEDQITQKYYDDLEPKFEILDNDAYIKPYSIEQQKQILLYLDKASEFINNSELKNKTEIEEINYLIVETKETISNSTKKQVVEKIRKIVAKTFKISLQIGEKLLVDFAAELTKKMITGN
;
A
#
# COMPACT_ATOMS: atom_id res chain seq x y z
N MET A 1 -19.71 12.79 9.85
CA MET A 1 -18.77 12.62 8.72
C MET A 1 -19.47 12.32 7.40
N LYS A 2 -20.22 11.22 7.26
CA LYS A 2 -20.97 10.84 6.03
C LYS A 2 -21.95 11.88 5.43
N LYS A 3 -22.33 12.90 6.21
CA LYS A 3 -23.29 13.96 5.82
C LYS A 3 -22.61 15.24 5.29
N LYS A 4 -21.27 15.35 5.34
CA LYS A 4 -20.51 16.49 4.79
C LYS A 4 -20.17 16.31 3.30
N ILE A 5 -20.24 15.08 2.81
CA ILE A 5 -20.02 14.72 1.41
C ILE A 5 -21.38 14.47 0.77
N PRO A 6 -21.69 15.09 -0.40
CA PRO A 6 -22.90 14.80 -1.15
C PRO A 6 -23.09 13.31 -1.42
N LEU A 7 -24.33 12.84 -1.34
CA LEU A 7 -24.65 11.41 -1.48
C LEU A 7 -24.19 10.81 -2.81
N GLY A 8 -24.25 11.58 -3.91
CA GLY A 8 -23.78 11.14 -5.23
C GLY A 8 -22.29 10.83 -5.26
N ILE A 9 -21.46 11.71 -4.69
CA ILE A 9 -20.03 11.49 -4.53
C ILE A 9 -19.79 10.27 -3.65
N ARG A 10 -20.51 10.17 -2.53
CA ARG A 10 -20.33 9.06 -1.59
C ARG A 10 -20.62 7.69 -2.20
N LYS A 11 -21.65 7.58 -3.05
CA LYS A 11 -21.96 6.32 -3.76
C LYS A 11 -20.82 5.89 -4.69
N ILE A 12 -20.23 6.83 -5.43
CA ILE A 12 -19.08 6.54 -6.31
C ILE A 12 -17.88 6.11 -5.48
N LEU A 13 -17.58 6.83 -4.41
CA LEU A 13 -16.47 6.47 -3.53
C LEU A 13 -16.69 5.13 -2.83
N ASP A 14 -17.91 4.81 -2.40
CA ASP A 14 -18.22 3.52 -1.79
C ASP A 14 -18.02 2.38 -2.82
N GLU A 15 -18.45 2.55 -4.06
CA GLU A 15 -18.23 1.60 -5.17
C GLU A 15 -16.74 1.43 -5.48
N VAL A 16 -16.01 2.52 -5.59
CA VAL A 16 -14.59 2.53 -5.97
C VAL A 16 -13.69 2.07 -4.82
N SER A 17 -13.98 2.46 -3.58
CA SER A 17 -13.23 2.03 -2.39
C SER A 17 -13.32 0.53 -2.14
N SER A 18 -14.34 -0.15 -2.67
CA SER A 18 -14.43 -1.61 -2.60
C SER A 18 -13.39 -2.30 -3.51
N LYS A 19 -12.98 -1.64 -4.59
CA LYS A 19 -12.04 -2.18 -5.60
C LYS A 19 -10.60 -1.71 -5.41
N ALA A 20 -10.41 -0.47 -4.97
CA ALA A 20 -9.10 0.18 -4.93
C ALA A 20 -8.62 0.51 -3.51
N LYS A 21 -9.18 -0.15 -2.48
CA LYS A 21 -8.87 0.14 -1.07
C LYS A 21 -7.38 0.00 -0.76
N GLU A 22 -6.71 -0.89 -1.47
CA GLU A 22 -5.30 -1.23 -1.32
C GLU A 22 -4.37 -0.13 -1.89
N LEU A 23 -4.86 0.63 -2.88
CA LEU A 23 -4.06 1.61 -3.61
C LEU A 23 -4.14 3.02 -2.99
N ILE A 24 -5.22 3.34 -2.27
CA ILE A 24 -5.50 4.73 -1.87
C ILE A 24 -5.70 4.94 -0.37
N SER A 25 -5.28 6.11 0.11
CA SER A 25 -5.64 6.69 1.39
C SER A 25 -6.63 7.85 1.20
N ILE A 26 -7.50 8.09 2.19
CA ILE A 26 -8.54 9.13 2.10
C ILE A 26 -8.28 10.22 3.15
N GLU A 27 -8.13 11.46 2.69
CA GLU A 27 -7.97 12.64 3.53
C GLU A 27 -9.12 13.65 3.33
N LEU A 28 -9.48 14.35 4.40
CA LEU A 28 -10.46 15.44 4.40
C LEU A 28 -9.76 16.75 4.82
N ASN A 29 -9.57 17.65 3.86
CA ASN A 29 -8.88 18.91 4.08
C ASN A 29 -9.87 20.09 4.18
N LYS A 30 -9.50 21.14 4.94
CA LYS A 30 -10.32 22.36 5.01
C LYS A 30 -10.31 23.04 3.64
N GLY A 31 -11.50 23.18 3.03
CA GLY A 31 -11.67 23.79 1.70
C GLY A 31 -11.66 22.80 0.53
N ILE A 32 -11.49 21.50 0.79
CA ILE A 32 -11.55 20.41 -0.19
C ILE A 32 -12.63 19.42 0.25
N ILE A 33 -13.38 18.84 -0.69
CA ILE A 33 -14.43 17.87 -0.37
C ILE A 33 -13.82 16.53 0.02
N ILE A 34 -12.88 16.02 -0.78
CA ILE A 34 -12.13 14.79 -0.49
C ILE A 34 -10.82 14.78 -1.28
N THR A 35 -9.79 14.19 -0.70
CA THR A 35 -8.55 13.85 -1.38
C THR A 35 -8.31 12.35 -1.23
N LEU A 36 -8.08 11.69 -2.36
CA LEU A 36 -7.56 10.34 -2.44
C LEU A 36 -6.07 10.50 -2.75
N LYS A 37 -5.20 9.86 -1.99
CA LYS A 37 -3.76 9.81 -2.29
C LYS A 37 -3.36 8.38 -2.54
N ASP A 38 -2.30 8.21 -3.31
CA ASP A 38 -1.55 6.96 -3.29
C ASP A 38 -1.13 6.62 -1.85
N ARG A 39 -0.98 5.33 -1.58
CA ARG A 39 -0.44 4.84 -0.31
C ARG A 39 1.07 4.74 -0.31
N ASP A 40 1.72 4.73 -1.47
CA ASP A 40 3.17 4.88 -1.54
C ASP A 40 3.56 6.26 -0.98
N LEU A 41 4.44 6.27 0.03
CA LEU A 41 4.86 7.48 0.74
C LEU A 41 5.79 8.35 -0.11
N GLU A 42 6.47 7.77 -1.09
CA GLU A 42 7.34 8.48 -2.03
C GLU A 42 6.55 9.01 -3.24
N SER A 43 5.30 8.56 -3.40
CA SER A 43 4.41 8.99 -4.48
C SER A 43 3.66 10.27 -4.11
N ASP A 44 3.68 11.23 -5.03
CA ASP A 44 2.89 12.46 -4.92
C ASP A 44 1.59 12.39 -5.74
N TYR A 45 1.12 11.18 -6.04
CA TYR A 45 -0.10 10.95 -6.79
C TYR A 45 -1.33 11.22 -5.94
N PHE A 46 -2.31 11.90 -6.53
CA PHE A 46 -3.54 12.25 -5.83
C PHE A 46 -4.72 12.41 -6.78
N PHE A 47 -5.92 12.26 -6.23
CA PHE A 47 -7.18 12.63 -6.85
C PHE A 47 -8.01 13.44 -5.87
N CYS A 48 -8.34 14.67 -6.23
CA CYS A 48 -8.94 15.65 -5.36
C CYS A 48 -10.26 16.16 -5.94
N ILE A 49 -11.30 16.20 -5.10
CA ILE A 49 -12.55 16.89 -5.42
C ILE A 49 -12.55 18.21 -4.65
N LEU A 50 -12.31 19.30 -5.38
CA LEU A 50 -12.16 20.64 -4.79
C LEU A 50 -13.50 21.25 -4.41
N GLY A 51 -14.50 21.12 -5.28
CA GLY A 51 -15.74 21.87 -5.12
C GLY A 51 -16.86 21.40 -6.04
N ILE A 52 -18.06 21.93 -5.76
CA ILE A 52 -19.28 21.68 -6.55
C ILE A 52 -19.70 23.00 -7.15
N ASN A 53 -19.79 23.04 -8.47
CA ASN A 53 -20.20 24.21 -9.23
C ASN A 53 -21.63 23.97 -9.74
N PRO A 54 -22.66 24.56 -9.11
CA PRO A 54 -23.99 24.57 -9.68
C PRO A 54 -24.00 25.51 -10.89
N HIS A 55 -24.29 25.00 -12.09
CA HIS A 55 -24.59 25.87 -13.22
C HIS A 55 -26.05 26.32 -13.18
N ASN A 56 -26.30 27.53 -13.68
CA ASN A 56 -27.62 28.15 -13.77
C ASN A 56 -28.68 27.31 -14.51
N ALA A 57 -28.27 26.30 -15.29
CA ALA A 57 -29.14 25.39 -16.05
C ALA A 57 -29.47 24.06 -15.32
N GLY A 58 -29.27 23.98 -13.99
CA GLY A 58 -29.54 22.78 -13.20
C GLY A 58 -28.53 21.63 -13.37
N LYS A 59 -27.47 21.84 -14.18
CA LYS A 59 -26.35 20.91 -14.30
C LYS A 59 -25.34 21.19 -13.20
N ILE A 60 -25.10 20.18 -12.36
CA ILE A 60 -24.06 20.23 -11.33
C ILE A 60 -22.77 19.68 -11.93
N THR A 61 -21.69 20.45 -11.84
CA THR A 61 -20.34 19.98 -12.16
C THR A 61 -19.48 19.94 -10.90
N TYR A 62 -18.49 19.08 -10.91
CA TYR A 62 -17.52 18.86 -9.85
C TYR A 62 -16.17 19.32 -10.35
N GLN A 63 -15.53 20.20 -9.60
CA GLN A 63 -14.17 20.60 -9.89
C GLN A 63 -13.23 19.55 -9.31
N ILE A 64 -12.52 18.86 -10.18
CA ILE A 64 -11.57 17.82 -9.81
C ILE A 64 -10.16 18.17 -10.27
N GLU A 65 -9.20 17.73 -9.49
CA GLU A 65 -7.77 17.93 -9.71
C GLU A 65 -7.04 16.64 -9.36
N TYR A 66 -6.23 16.11 -10.28
CA TYR A 66 -5.54 14.84 -10.04
C TYR A 66 -4.20 14.76 -10.75
N LYS A 67 -3.34 13.89 -10.22
CA LYS A 67 -1.98 13.60 -10.67
C LYS A 67 -1.73 12.09 -10.55
N PRO A 68 -1.18 11.42 -11.58
CA PRO A 68 -0.73 11.96 -12.87
C PRO A 68 -1.89 12.27 -13.81
N TYR A 69 -1.66 13.15 -14.79
CA TYR A 69 -2.66 13.44 -15.81
C TYR A 69 -2.88 12.22 -16.73
N ASN A 70 -1.80 11.60 -17.20
CA ASN A 70 -1.82 10.44 -18.07
C ASN A 70 -0.47 9.68 -18.00
N GLU A 71 -0.34 8.61 -18.79
CA GLU A 71 0.85 7.75 -18.87
C GLU A 71 2.12 8.48 -19.32
N GLU A 72 1.98 9.63 -20.00
CA GLU A 72 3.11 10.38 -20.58
C GLU A 72 3.54 11.57 -19.71
N THR A 73 2.73 11.98 -18.72
CA THR A 73 3.04 13.16 -17.91
C THR A 73 2.57 13.08 -16.46
N LEU A 74 3.51 13.42 -15.56
CA LEU A 74 3.28 13.61 -14.12
C LEU A 74 2.69 14.99 -13.78
N SER A 75 2.20 15.73 -14.77
CA SER A 75 1.54 17.01 -14.54
C SER A 75 0.17 16.84 -13.90
N VAL A 76 -0.30 17.90 -13.25
CA VAL A 76 -1.63 17.94 -12.63
C VAL A 76 -2.67 18.28 -13.68
N LYS A 77 -3.74 17.50 -13.79
CA LYS A 77 -4.93 17.86 -14.57
C LYS A 77 -5.97 18.49 -13.66
N LYS A 78 -6.59 19.58 -14.11
CA LYS A 78 -7.71 20.23 -13.43
C LYS A 78 -8.88 20.42 -14.39
N ILE A 79 -10.04 19.86 -14.05
CA ILE A 79 -11.22 19.87 -14.91
C ILE A 79 -12.51 20.04 -14.11
N ASN A 80 -13.55 20.52 -14.80
CA ASN A 80 -14.93 20.47 -14.29
C ASN A 80 -15.64 19.32 -14.99
N ALA A 81 -16.09 18.32 -14.23
CA ALA A 81 -16.73 17.13 -14.77
C ALA A 81 -18.16 16.97 -14.22
N THR A 82 -19.04 16.32 -14.97
CA THR A 82 -20.32 15.85 -14.41
C THR A 82 -20.07 14.70 -13.44
N LEU A 83 -21.10 14.24 -12.71
CA LEU A 83 -20.96 13.09 -11.80
C LEU A 83 -20.43 11.83 -12.50
N LEU A 84 -20.93 11.56 -13.71
CA LEU A 84 -20.47 10.44 -14.55
C LEU A 84 -19.05 10.65 -15.07
N GLY A 85 -18.73 11.87 -15.53
CA GLY A 85 -17.37 12.21 -15.97
C GLY A 85 -16.36 12.05 -14.83
N MET A 86 -16.70 12.50 -13.63
CA MET A 86 -15.86 12.34 -12.44
C MET A 86 -15.61 10.86 -12.12
N LYS A 87 -16.63 9.99 -12.23
CA LYS A 87 -16.44 8.54 -12.05
C LYS A 87 -15.44 7.99 -13.06
N SER A 88 -15.59 8.32 -14.34
CA SER A 88 -14.69 7.85 -15.40
C SER A 88 -13.26 8.33 -15.18
N GLU A 89 -13.06 9.58 -14.75
CA GLU A 89 -11.72 10.13 -14.49
C GLU A 89 -11.08 9.49 -13.25
N LEU A 90 -11.88 9.18 -12.23
CA LEU A 90 -11.41 8.44 -11.05
C LEU A 90 -11.00 7.00 -11.40
N GLU A 91 -11.79 6.30 -12.21
CA GLU A 91 -11.47 4.94 -12.68
C GLU A 91 -10.19 4.92 -13.53
N ASN A 92 -10.03 5.90 -14.43
CA ASN A 92 -8.82 6.04 -15.22
C ASN A 92 -7.60 6.35 -14.35
N TRP A 93 -7.72 7.28 -13.40
CA TRP A 93 -6.63 7.60 -12.47
C TRP A 93 -6.22 6.38 -11.63
N LEU A 94 -7.19 5.58 -11.18
CA LEU A 94 -6.89 4.33 -10.46
C LEU A 94 -6.18 3.30 -11.32
N LYS A 95 -6.52 3.21 -12.61
CA LYS A 95 -5.80 2.35 -13.55
C LYS A 95 -4.35 2.80 -13.71
N LEU A 96 -4.12 4.12 -13.86
CA LEU A 96 -2.77 4.68 -13.92
C LEU A 96 -1.99 4.40 -12.64
N LEU A 97 -2.64 4.55 -11.48
CA LEU A 97 -2.05 4.24 -10.19
C LEU A 97 -1.67 2.77 -10.05
N GLU A 98 -2.57 1.86 -10.44
CA GLU A 98 -2.30 0.41 -10.44
C GLU A 98 -1.14 0.06 -11.39
N GLU A 99 -1.08 0.65 -12.58
CA GLU A 99 0.01 0.43 -13.53
C GLU A 99 1.32 1.05 -13.08
N SER A 100 1.30 2.20 -12.42
CA SER A 100 2.51 2.86 -11.88
C SER A 100 3.07 2.10 -10.68
N ASN A 101 2.20 1.44 -9.91
CA ASN A 101 2.60 0.58 -8.80
C ASN A 101 3.09 -0.81 -9.26
N LYS A 102 2.99 -1.14 -10.55
CA LYS A 102 3.63 -2.34 -11.10
C LYS A 102 5.13 -2.12 -11.18
N GLU A 103 5.86 -3.17 -10.83
CA GLU A 103 7.31 -3.17 -10.89
C GLU A 103 7.81 -2.98 -12.32
N SER A 104 8.73 -2.03 -12.50
CA SER A 104 9.39 -1.79 -13.77
C SER A 104 10.67 -2.60 -13.87
N LEU A 105 10.79 -3.41 -14.94
CA LEU A 105 11.99 -4.19 -15.25
C LEU A 105 13.28 -3.36 -15.35
N LEU A 106 13.16 -2.05 -15.57
CA LEU A 106 14.29 -1.13 -15.71
C LEU A 106 14.77 -0.55 -14.37
N PHE A 107 13.88 -0.46 -13.38
CA PHE A 107 14.16 0.19 -12.11
C PHE A 107 14.18 -0.79 -10.94
N GLU A 108 13.65 -2.00 -11.13
CA GLU A 108 13.55 -3.00 -10.09
C GLU A 108 14.61 -4.10 -10.20
N ASP A 109 15.01 -4.59 -9.04
CA ASP A 109 15.95 -5.68 -8.87
C ASP A 109 15.30 -7.04 -9.16
N GLN A 110 15.42 -7.49 -10.41
CA GLN A 110 14.79 -8.73 -10.90
C GLN A 110 15.10 -9.97 -10.05
N ILE A 111 16.26 -10.01 -9.38
CA ILE A 111 16.64 -11.12 -8.49
C ILE A 111 15.76 -11.11 -7.23
N THR A 112 15.67 -9.96 -6.57
CA THR A 112 14.77 -9.79 -5.43
C THR A 112 13.33 -10.07 -5.84
N GLN A 113 12.93 -9.63 -7.03
CA GLN A 113 11.58 -9.84 -7.51
C GLN A 113 11.25 -11.33 -7.68
N LYS A 114 12.16 -12.07 -8.29
CA LYS A 114 11.99 -13.51 -8.45
C LYS A 114 11.80 -14.21 -7.10
N TYR A 115 12.58 -13.84 -6.09
CA TYR A 115 12.39 -14.37 -4.74
C TYR A 115 11.06 -13.93 -4.11
N TYR A 116 10.65 -12.68 -4.32
CA TYR A 116 9.38 -12.16 -3.80
C TYR A 116 8.17 -12.92 -4.36
N ASP A 117 8.18 -13.22 -5.65
CA ASP A 117 7.15 -14.00 -6.33
C ASP A 117 7.15 -15.46 -5.84
N ASP A 118 8.33 -16.09 -5.72
CA ASP A 118 8.46 -17.47 -5.24
C ASP A 118 7.97 -17.64 -3.80
N LEU A 119 8.00 -16.57 -3.01
CA LEU A 119 7.51 -16.55 -1.64
C LEU A 119 6.00 -16.34 -1.54
N GLU A 120 5.31 -15.87 -2.59
CA GLU A 120 3.88 -15.55 -2.52
C GLU A 120 3.00 -16.66 -1.92
N PRO A 121 3.12 -17.93 -2.33
CA PRO A 121 2.31 -19.01 -1.75
C PRO A 121 2.58 -19.26 -0.27
N LYS A 122 3.71 -18.80 0.28
CA LYS A 122 4.08 -18.94 1.70
C LYS A 122 3.51 -17.83 2.58
N PHE A 123 3.05 -16.74 1.98
CA PHE A 123 2.55 -15.54 2.66
C PHE A 123 1.06 -15.30 2.39
N GLU A 124 0.34 -16.29 1.87
CA GLU A 124 -1.10 -16.17 1.62
C GLU A 124 -1.88 -15.94 2.92
N ILE A 125 -2.71 -14.89 2.95
CA ILE A 125 -3.55 -14.55 4.10
C ILE A 125 -4.99 -15.00 3.80
N LEU A 126 -5.49 -15.97 4.55
CA LEU A 126 -6.86 -16.49 4.39
C LEU A 126 -7.93 -15.65 5.12
N ASP A 127 -7.54 -14.52 5.72
CA ASP A 127 -8.41 -13.66 6.50
C ASP A 127 -9.14 -12.64 5.61
N ASN A 128 -10.47 -12.71 5.58
CA ASN A 128 -11.34 -11.83 4.79
C ASN A 128 -11.20 -10.34 5.17
N ASP A 129 -10.71 -10.02 6.37
CA ASP A 129 -10.52 -8.63 6.80
C ASP A 129 -9.08 -8.11 6.64
N ALA A 130 -8.19 -8.90 6.03
CA ALA A 130 -6.76 -8.60 5.90
C ALA A 130 -6.45 -7.27 5.20
N TYR A 131 -7.37 -6.82 4.35
CA TYR A 131 -7.29 -5.60 3.55
C TYR A 131 -7.80 -4.35 4.26
N ILE A 132 -8.36 -4.50 5.46
CA ILE A 132 -9.09 -3.42 6.14
C ILE A 132 -8.63 -3.26 7.57
N LYS A 133 -8.35 -4.36 8.27
CA LYS A 133 -7.97 -4.32 9.67
C LYS A 133 -6.46 -4.43 9.84
N PRO A 134 -5.90 -3.78 10.86
CA PRO A 134 -4.56 -4.09 11.33
C PRO A 134 -4.54 -5.46 12.03
N TYR A 135 -3.35 -5.98 12.27
CA TYR A 135 -3.15 -7.07 13.22
C TYR A 135 -3.61 -6.67 14.63
N SER A 136 -4.00 -7.64 15.45
CA SER A 136 -4.25 -7.38 16.88
C SER A 136 -2.98 -6.90 17.60
N ILE A 137 -3.10 -6.21 18.72
CA ILE A 137 -1.95 -5.70 19.50
C ILE A 137 -0.94 -6.81 19.80
N GLU A 138 -1.42 -8.00 20.18
CA GLU A 138 -0.54 -9.14 20.47
C GLU A 138 0.17 -9.67 19.22
N GLN A 139 -0.51 -9.72 18.08
CA GLN A 139 0.13 -10.08 16.81
C GLN A 139 1.15 -9.03 16.37
N GLN A 140 0.85 -7.73 16.53
CA GLN A 140 1.79 -6.66 16.24
C GLN A 140 3.08 -6.80 17.09
N LYS A 141 2.96 -7.08 18.39
CA LYS A 141 4.12 -7.33 19.26
C LYS A 141 4.98 -8.51 18.76
N GLN A 142 4.37 -9.60 18.31
CA GLN A 142 5.12 -10.75 17.77
C GLN A 142 5.84 -10.39 16.48
N ILE A 143 5.19 -9.63 15.59
CA ILE A 143 5.81 -9.14 14.36
C ILE A 143 6.99 -8.22 14.68
N LEU A 144 6.85 -7.33 15.67
CA LEU A 144 7.97 -6.49 16.12
C LEU A 144 9.15 -7.31 16.64
N LEU A 145 8.90 -8.35 17.45
CA LEU A 145 9.93 -9.28 17.92
C LEU A 145 10.60 -10.03 16.78
N TYR A 146 9.83 -10.46 15.78
CA TYR A 146 10.37 -11.08 14.57
C TYR A 146 11.27 -10.11 13.80
N LEU A 147 10.85 -8.86 13.62
CA LEU A 147 11.62 -7.82 12.92
C LEU A 147 12.92 -7.48 13.67
N ASP A 148 12.90 -7.49 15.01
CA ASP A 148 14.10 -7.34 15.83
C ASP A 148 15.10 -8.48 15.61
N LYS A 149 14.62 -9.74 15.66
CA LYS A 149 15.46 -10.92 15.35
C LYS A 149 16.00 -10.87 13.93
N ALA A 150 15.20 -10.43 12.97
CA ALA A 150 15.61 -10.32 11.58
C ALA A 150 16.77 -9.33 11.42
N SER A 151 16.65 -8.14 12.02
CA SER A 151 17.73 -7.16 12.03
C SER A 151 18.98 -7.69 12.71
N GLU A 152 18.83 -8.41 13.83
CA GLU A 152 19.96 -9.05 14.52
C GLU A 152 20.69 -10.07 13.64
N PHE A 153 19.96 -10.97 12.95
CA PHE A 153 20.59 -11.96 12.07
C PHE A 153 21.33 -11.33 10.88
N ILE A 154 20.77 -10.26 10.32
CA ILE A 154 21.39 -9.57 9.19
C ILE A 154 22.65 -8.82 9.66
N ASN A 155 22.56 -8.08 10.76
CA ASN A 155 23.66 -7.24 11.24
C ASN A 155 24.81 -8.04 11.88
N ASN A 156 24.51 -9.21 12.45
CA ASN A 156 25.53 -10.10 13.02
C ASN A 156 26.16 -11.05 11.98
N SER A 157 25.75 -10.96 10.72
CA SER A 157 26.32 -11.78 9.65
C SER A 157 27.59 -11.15 9.07
N GLU A 158 28.57 -11.97 8.67
CA GLU A 158 29.80 -11.50 8.00
C GLU A 158 29.57 -11.15 6.50
N LEU A 159 28.38 -10.64 6.17
CA LEU A 159 28.01 -10.30 4.80
C LEU A 159 28.70 -9.02 4.33
N LYS A 160 29.06 -8.98 3.05
CA LYS A 160 29.80 -7.85 2.44
C LYS A 160 28.90 -6.85 1.71
N ASN A 161 27.61 -7.17 1.57
CA ASN A 161 26.59 -6.43 0.82
C ASN A 161 26.03 -5.24 1.62
N LYS A 162 26.89 -4.26 1.94
CA LYS A 162 26.53 -3.15 2.84
C LYS A 162 25.30 -2.38 2.40
N THR A 163 25.20 -2.04 1.11
CA THR A 163 24.08 -1.27 0.56
C THR A 163 22.77 -2.04 0.67
N GLU A 164 22.76 -3.32 0.29
CA GLU A 164 21.55 -4.15 0.40
C GLU A 164 21.15 -4.39 1.87
N ILE A 165 22.12 -4.50 2.77
CA ILE A 165 21.86 -4.61 4.22
C ILE A 165 21.22 -3.32 4.75
N GLU A 166 21.71 -2.15 4.34
CA GLU A 166 21.12 -0.85 4.72
C GLU A 166 19.68 -0.73 4.21
N GLU A 167 19.40 -1.14 2.97
CA GLU A 167 18.04 -1.16 2.42
C GLU A 167 17.10 -2.09 3.20
N ILE A 168 17.56 -3.29 3.57
CA ILE A 168 16.75 -4.22 4.35
C ILE A 168 16.48 -3.65 5.75
N ASN A 169 17.48 -3.07 6.40
CA ASN A 169 17.32 -2.45 7.71
C ASN A 169 16.37 -1.25 7.66
N TYR A 170 16.43 -0.43 6.61
CA TYR A 170 15.47 0.65 6.39
C TYR A 170 14.04 0.11 6.29
N LEU A 171 13.82 -0.92 5.46
CA LEU A 171 12.50 -1.54 5.32
C LEU A 171 12.00 -2.18 6.63
N ILE A 172 12.89 -2.77 7.42
CA ILE A 172 12.58 -3.28 8.77
C ILE A 172 12.08 -2.13 9.65
N VAL A 173 12.83 -1.03 9.76
CA VAL A 173 12.46 0.13 10.59
C VAL A 173 11.13 0.72 10.14
N GLU A 174 10.97 0.95 8.84
CA GLU A 174 9.76 1.50 8.25
C GLU A 174 8.53 0.59 8.51
N THR A 175 8.71 -0.73 8.45
CA THR A 175 7.66 -1.70 8.82
C THR A 175 7.29 -1.59 10.31
N LYS A 176 8.28 -1.45 11.21
CA LYS A 176 8.03 -1.32 12.65
C LYS A 176 7.26 -0.04 12.99
N GLU A 177 7.60 1.07 12.34
CA GLU A 177 6.96 2.37 12.56
C GLU A 177 5.52 2.41 12.01
N THR A 178 5.26 1.72 10.90
CA THR A 178 3.97 1.77 10.21
C THR A 178 2.99 0.65 10.62
N ILE A 179 3.42 -0.35 11.40
CA ILE A 179 2.63 -1.56 11.71
C ILE A 179 1.26 -1.26 12.36
N SER A 180 1.18 -0.25 13.21
CA SER A 180 -0.04 0.10 13.96
C SER A 180 -1.12 0.73 13.08
N ASN A 181 -0.72 1.30 11.94
CA ASN A 181 -1.59 1.98 10.98
C ASN A 181 -1.70 1.21 9.64
N SER A 182 -1.07 0.04 9.54
CA SER A 182 -1.07 -0.80 8.34
C SER A 182 -2.08 -1.93 8.46
N THR A 183 -2.67 -2.31 7.33
CA THR A 183 -3.52 -3.51 7.22
C THR A 183 -2.68 -4.78 7.32
N LYS A 184 -3.29 -5.91 7.66
CA LYS A 184 -2.58 -7.21 7.74
C LYS A 184 -1.84 -7.54 6.44
N LYS A 185 -2.48 -7.29 5.29
CA LYS A 185 -1.91 -7.51 3.95
C LYS A 185 -0.65 -6.69 3.72
N GLN A 186 -0.68 -5.39 4.03
CA GLN A 186 0.48 -4.51 3.86
C GLN A 186 1.67 -4.95 4.72
N VAL A 187 1.42 -5.33 5.98
CA VAL A 187 2.48 -5.80 6.87
C VAL A 187 3.12 -7.09 6.32
N VAL A 188 2.30 -8.01 5.82
CA VAL A 188 2.77 -9.26 5.21
C VAL A 188 3.59 -9.01 3.93
N GLU A 189 3.18 -8.08 3.08
CA GLU A 189 3.92 -7.72 1.87
C GLU A 189 5.29 -7.13 2.20
N LYS A 190 5.35 -6.22 3.18
CA LYS A 190 6.63 -5.68 3.66
C LYS A 190 7.54 -6.78 4.21
N ILE A 191 7.00 -7.71 5.00
CA ILE A 191 7.78 -8.86 5.50
C ILE A 191 8.24 -9.76 4.34
N ARG A 192 7.36 -10.07 3.37
CA ARG A 192 7.72 -10.85 2.17
C ARG A 192 8.89 -10.19 1.42
N LYS A 193 8.86 -8.86 1.27
CA LYS A 193 9.93 -8.07 0.63
C LYS A 193 11.23 -8.09 1.45
N ILE A 194 11.17 -7.99 2.78
CA ILE A 194 12.34 -8.17 3.67
C ILE A 194 12.98 -9.54 3.45
N VAL A 195 12.17 -10.61 3.46
CA VAL A 195 12.67 -11.98 3.27
C VAL A 195 13.26 -12.16 1.86
N ALA A 196 12.59 -11.66 0.82
CA ALA A 196 13.09 -11.72 -0.57
C ALA A 196 14.44 -11.01 -0.74
N LYS A 197 14.57 -9.78 -0.21
CA LYS A 197 15.85 -9.05 -0.22
C LYS A 197 16.94 -9.79 0.57
N THR A 198 16.55 -10.49 1.65
CA THR A 198 17.47 -11.30 2.43
C THR A 198 17.95 -12.53 1.64
N PHE A 199 17.08 -13.22 0.90
CA PHE A 199 17.47 -14.32 0.00
C PHE A 199 18.50 -13.90 -1.05
N LYS A 200 18.41 -12.66 -1.55
CA LYS A 200 19.40 -12.11 -2.48
C LYS A 200 20.80 -12.02 -1.88
N ILE A 201 20.93 -11.63 -0.60
CA ILE A 201 22.25 -11.48 0.05
C ILE A 201 22.74 -12.77 0.71
N SER A 202 21.83 -13.63 1.18
CA SER A 202 22.16 -14.91 1.81
C SER A 202 20.97 -15.85 1.84
N LEU A 203 21.10 -16.96 1.11
CA LEU A 203 20.12 -18.06 1.13
C LEU A 203 19.85 -18.56 2.56
N GLN A 204 20.91 -18.75 3.35
CA GLN A 204 20.82 -19.29 4.72
C GLN A 204 20.04 -18.37 5.66
N ILE A 205 20.27 -17.05 5.56
CA ILE A 205 19.55 -16.09 6.40
C ILE A 205 18.11 -15.96 5.91
N GLY A 206 17.87 -15.90 4.59
CA GLY A 206 16.54 -15.86 4.01
C GLY A 206 15.66 -17.05 4.44
N GLU A 207 16.21 -18.26 4.37
CA GLU A 207 15.54 -19.47 4.88
C GLU A 207 15.23 -19.38 6.37
N LYS A 208 16.18 -18.91 7.17
CA LYS A 208 16.00 -18.75 8.62
C LYS A 208 14.87 -17.77 8.93
N LEU A 209 14.83 -16.62 8.26
CA LEU A 209 13.75 -15.63 8.43
C LEU A 209 12.40 -16.21 8.02
N LEU A 210 12.33 -16.92 6.90
CA LEU A 210 11.10 -17.55 6.46
C LEU A 210 10.57 -18.57 7.47
N VAL A 211 11.45 -19.42 8.01
CA VAL A 211 11.09 -20.42 9.02
C VAL A 211 10.65 -19.76 10.31
N ASP A 212 11.37 -18.75 10.79
CA ASP A 212 11.02 -18.03 12.02
C ASP A 212 9.68 -17.30 11.87
N PHE A 213 9.43 -16.67 10.72
CA PHE A 213 8.13 -16.05 10.44
C PHE A 213 6.99 -17.09 10.41
N ALA A 214 7.20 -18.21 9.72
CA ALA A 214 6.22 -19.29 9.67
C ALA A 214 5.95 -19.88 11.06
N ALA A 215 6.98 -19.99 11.92
CA ALA A 215 6.84 -20.45 13.30
C ALA A 215 6.02 -19.48 14.16
N GLU A 216 6.21 -18.16 14.01
CA GLU A 216 5.42 -17.15 14.74
C GLU A 216 3.97 -17.08 14.23
N LEU A 217 3.73 -17.31 12.94
CA LEU A 217 2.37 -17.43 12.37
C LEU A 217 1.66 -18.71 12.80
N THR A 218 2.31 -19.87 12.69
CA THR A 218 1.71 -21.18 13.03
C THR A 218 1.44 -21.34 14.52
N LYS A 219 2.25 -20.72 15.40
CA LYS A 219 2.01 -20.72 16.85
C LYS A 219 0.68 -20.09 17.26
N LYS A 220 0.02 -19.29 16.39
CA LYS A 220 -1.26 -18.62 16.73
C LYS A 220 -2.32 -18.52 15.63
N MET A 221 -2.09 -19.00 14.40
CA MET A 221 -3.18 -19.21 13.42
C MET A 221 -3.93 -20.54 13.63
N ILE A 222 -3.29 -21.53 14.27
CA ILE A 222 -3.90 -22.83 14.60
C ILE A 222 -4.62 -22.80 15.96
N THR A 223 -4.29 -21.86 16.84
CA THR A 223 -5.03 -21.61 18.08
C THR A 223 -5.94 -20.40 17.88
N GLY A 224 -6.95 -20.56 17.03
CA GLY A 224 -8.13 -19.70 17.05
C GLY A 224 -8.86 -19.88 18.39
N ASN A 225 -8.45 -19.09 19.38
CA ASN A 225 -9.18 -18.80 20.63
C ASN A 225 -8.92 -17.33 21.00
#